data_AF-A0A9J6GC50-F1
#
_entry.id   AF-A0A9J6GC50-F1
#
_cell.length_a   1.000
_cell.length_b   1.000
_cell.length_c   1.000
_cell.angle_alpha   90.00
_cell.angle_beta   90.00
_cell.angle_gamma   90.00
#
_symmetry.space_group_name_H-M   'P 1'
#
loop_
_entity.id
_entity.type
_entity.pdbx_description
1 polymer ?
#
loop_
_entity_poly.entity_id
_entity_poly.type
_entity_poly.pdbx_seq_one_letter_code
_entity_poly.pdbx_strand_id
1 'polypeptide(L)'
;MSFHFQCLGNQEHHRGRSEQDLQPAPSWALQLRRIPKRRRIVHDVFPARDRGEAQAICNEIIKRFELGNTTYSLAAVALHTTDTSIPHVHTLHDCSWSNGSCRCNTFAGFVRRPNRASVWASAATEWDFANLIAYLNRQPRSLEYFKVGRTDWGSDCAHQTVGQFGHPGQQQSRTLEILQKELPCPTVRDDSDRGVECSGYAEPLRARESPKGGKKREGRHTEESIYNWLRENPVSPLTSIVRTPKWLASPSLRFIRLDDKRLQRAIQVFNDEMCTYTTLDFIELYQNTNPLFDAPNGDLHGFYMTVEESFAAMLELLDFQFGNEQDEVSNFVNNLYNLIEKRVPKKNCLEVVSPPSAGKNFFFDPFLSFYINRGTIRTFNRFSNFPLQDTVGCRILVWNEPNCESSAFDTVKKIFGGDVNSVAVKYSPDQTITRTPVIVLSNNEVFPLDEAFNYRMWGYRWNACPQLKRFDKKIHPMAIVWLFDKYAVDPVYLGTRLT
;
A
#
# COMPACT_ATOMS: atom_id res chain seq x y z
N MET A 1 -0.20 -15.99 -1.97
CA MET A 1 -1.65 -16.17 -1.73
C MET A 1 -1.92 -15.77 -0.30
N SER A 2 -2.63 -14.65 -0.10
CA SER A 2 -2.94 -14.11 1.23
C SER A 2 -4.26 -14.71 1.71
N PHE A 3 -4.25 -15.41 2.84
CA PHE A 3 -5.48 -15.74 3.57
C PHE A 3 -5.85 -14.53 4.43
N HIS A 4 -7.00 -13.92 4.15
CA HIS A 4 -7.64 -13.01 5.10
C HIS A 4 -8.42 -13.85 6.12
N PHE A 5 -7.97 -13.84 7.37
CA PHE A 5 -8.90 -13.90 8.48
C PHE A 5 -9.73 -12.61 8.40
N GLN A 6 -10.99 -12.69 7.96
CA GLN A 6 -11.94 -11.62 8.27
C GLN A 6 -12.23 -11.70 9.77
N CYS A 7 -11.37 -11.10 10.58
CA CYS A 7 -11.81 -10.62 11.88
C CYS A 7 -12.71 -9.42 11.60
N LEU A 8 -14.00 -9.69 11.78
CA LEU A 8 -15.09 -8.79 12.13
C LEU A 8 -14.58 -7.45 12.68
N GLY A 9 -14.51 -6.47 11.79
CA GLY A 9 -14.36 -5.06 12.11
C GLY A 9 -15.59 -4.31 11.64
N ASN A 10 -16.76 -4.64 12.19
CA ASN A 10 -17.88 -3.69 12.27
C ASN A 10 -18.14 -3.44 13.76
N GLN A 11 -17.47 -2.41 14.30
CA GLN A 11 -18.21 -1.50 15.16
C GLN A 11 -19.24 -0.83 14.24
N GLU A 12 -20.47 -0.67 14.71
CA GLU A 12 -21.67 -0.29 13.94
C GLU A 12 -22.43 -1.45 13.27
N HIS A 13 -23.06 -2.30 14.10
CA HIS A 13 -24.48 -2.65 13.97
C HIS A 13 -24.92 -3.55 15.15
N HIS A 14 -25.03 -2.96 16.34
CA HIS A 14 -25.87 -3.52 17.41
C HIS A 14 -26.91 -2.48 17.81
N ARG A 15 -27.90 -2.30 16.93
CA ARG A 15 -29.24 -1.83 17.29
C ARG A 15 -30.21 -2.67 16.47
N GLY A 16 -30.80 -3.71 17.08
CA GLY A 16 -31.91 -4.42 16.45
C GLY A 16 -31.99 -5.94 16.59
N ARG A 17 -31.37 -6.59 17.58
CA ARG A 17 -31.76 -7.96 17.98
C ARG A 17 -31.90 -8.04 19.49
N SER A 18 -33.04 -8.56 19.95
CA SER A 18 -33.31 -8.87 21.35
C SER A 18 -32.31 -9.90 21.86
N GLU A 19 -31.84 -9.69 23.08
CA GLU A 19 -30.78 -10.42 23.79
C GLU A 19 -31.13 -11.89 24.12
N GLN A 20 -32.24 -12.43 23.59
CA GLN A 20 -32.84 -13.70 24.02
C GLN A 20 -32.55 -14.92 23.12
N ASP A 21 -31.86 -14.79 21.98
CA ASP A 21 -31.65 -15.92 21.04
C ASP A 21 -30.18 -16.33 20.81
N LEU A 22 -29.24 -15.83 21.62
CA LEU A 22 -27.84 -16.30 21.55
C LEU A 22 -27.68 -17.54 22.43
N GLN A 23 -27.42 -18.70 21.81
CA GLN A 23 -26.97 -19.86 22.56
C GLN A 23 -25.69 -19.50 23.34
N PRO A 24 -25.61 -19.88 24.63
CA PRO A 24 -24.46 -19.57 25.46
C PRO A 24 -23.20 -20.20 24.84
N ALA A 25 -22.11 -19.43 24.79
CA ALA A 25 -20.83 -19.93 24.32
C ALA A 25 -20.44 -21.19 25.15
N PRO A 26 -19.81 -22.20 24.52
CA PRO A 26 -19.40 -23.42 25.23
C PRO A 26 -18.60 -23.10 26.49
N SER A 27 -18.76 -23.89 27.55
CA SER A 27 -18.10 -23.66 28.85
C SER A 27 -16.57 -23.55 28.76
N TRP A 28 -15.95 -24.23 27.79
CA TRP A 28 -14.53 -24.11 27.49
C TRP A 28 -14.13 -22.76 26.87
N ALA A 29 -15.03 -22.10 26.15
CA ALA A 29 -14.75 -20.82 25.49
C ALA A 29 -14.47 -19.70 26.50
N LEU A 30 -15.08 -19.75 27.69
CA LEU A 30 -14.78 -18.84 28.79
C LEU A 30 -13.33 -18.99 29.30
N GLN A 31 -12.73 -20.18 29.17
CA GLN A 31 -11.33 -20.38 29.55
C GLN A 31 -10.34 -19.73 28.57
N LEU A 32 -10.76 -19.43 27.33
CA LEU A 32 -9.94 -18.75 26.33
C LEU A 32 -9.57 -17.32 26.72
N ARG A 33 -10.36 -16.68 27.61
CA ARG A 33 -10.02 -15.38 28.21
C ARG A 33 -8.69 -15.40 28.96
N ARG A 34 -8.22 -16.58 29.34
CA ARG A 34 -6.95 -16.80 30.05
C ARG A 34 -5.75 -16.94 29.10
N ILE A 35 -5.97 -17.04 27.78
CA ILE A 35 -4.88 -17.03 26.80
C ILE A 35 -4.22 -15.63 26.82
N PRO A 36 -2.90 -15.54 27.00
CA PRO A 36 -2.22 -14.25 27.00
C PRO A 36 -2.47 -13.49 25.69
N LYS A 37 -3.00 -12.26 25.78
CA LYS A 37 -3.35 -11.41 24.64
C LYS A 37 -2.19 -11.16 23.65
N ARG A 38 -0.95 -11.28 24.13
CA ARG A 38 0.30 -11.13 23.35
C ARG A 38 0.71 -12.41 22.60
N ARG A 39 -0.08 -13.49 22.61
CA ARG A 39 0.19 -14.70 21.83
C ARG A 39 -0.58 -14.68 20.51
N ARG A 40 -0.10 -15.45 19.53
CA ARG A 40 -0.79 -15.65 18.25
C ARG A 40 -1.43 -17.02 18.23
N ILE A 41 -2.67 -17.10 17.79
CA ILE A 41 -3.32 -18.38 17.47
C ILE A 41 -2.86 -18.79 16.09
N VAL A 42 -2.23 -19.96 15.99
CA VAL A 42 -1.62 -20.46 14.76
C VAL A 42 -2.32 -21.74 14.34
N HIS A 43 -2.76 -21.80 13.09
CA HIS A 43 -3.27 -23.01 12.44
C HIS A 43 -2.26 -23.51 11.41
N ASP A 44 -1.70 -24.70 11.66
CA ASP A 44 -0.71 -25.37 10.81
C ASP A 44 -1.32 -26.64 10.18
N VAL A 45 -0.76 -27.04 9.02
CA VAL A 45 -1.15 -28.26 8.30
C VAL A 45 0.10 -29.06 7.96
N PHE A 46 0.07 -30.35 8.29
CA PHE A 46 1.14 -31.32 8.11
C PHE A 46 0.72 -32.37 7.07
N PRO A 47 1.26 -32.31 5.84
CA PRO A 47 0.95 -33.31 4.82
C PRO A 47 1.54 -34.67 5.22
N ALA A 48 0.82 -35.74 4.87
CA ALA A 48 1.28 -37.12 4.97
C ALA A 48 1.13 -37.82 3.62
N ARG A 49 1.91 -38.87 3.37
CA ARG A 49 1.84 -39.67 2.14
C ARG A 49 0.64 -40.60 2.15
N ASP A 50 0.33 -41.16 3.32
CA ASP A 50 -0.76 -42.09 3.52
C ASP A 50 -1.42 -41.90 4.89
N ARG A 51 -2.50 -42.65 5.12
CA ARG A 51 -3.28 -42.60 6.36
C ARG A 51 -2.48 -43.07 7.58
N GLY A 52 -1.57 -44.03 7.42
CA GLY A 52 -0.73 -44.53 8.50
C GLY A 52 0.28 -43.47 8.96
N GLU A 53 0.92 -42.78 8.02
CA GLU A 53 1.81 -41.66 8.30
C GLU A 53 1.05 -40.49 8.92
N ALA A 54 -0.16 -40.16 8.44
CA ALA A 54 -0.99 -39.11 9.03
C ALA A 54 -1.34 -39.42 10.50
N GLN A 55 -1.69 -40.68 10.80
CA GLN A 55 -1.95 -41.12 12.16
C GLN A 55 -0.69 -41.07 13.04
N ALA A 56 0.47 -41.47 12.51
CA ALA A 56 1.74 -41.41 13.23
C ALA A 56 2.13 -39.96 13.57
N ILE A 57 1.99 -39.04 12.61
CA ILE A 57 2.21 -37.60 12.82
C ILE A 57 1.23 -37.06 13.89
N CYS A 58 -0.05 -37.42 13.79
CA CYS A 58 -1.08 -37.01 14.74
C CYS A 58 -0.71 -37.45 16.17
N ASN A 59 -0.42 -38.74 16.37
CA ASN A 59 -0.08 -39.30 17.68
C ASN A 59 1.20 -38.69 18.27
N GLU A 60 2.23 -38.46 17.45
CA GLU A 60 3.48 -37.87 17.91
C GLU A 60 3.30 -36.39 18.31
N ILE A 61 2.49 -35.62 17.58
CA ILE A 61 2.17 -34.24 17.95
C ILE A 61 1.37 -34.19 19.26
N ILE A 62 0.36 -35.05 19.42
CA ILE A 62 -0.44 -35.17 20.65
C ILE A 62 0.48 -35.48 21.84
N LYS A 63 1.31 -36.52 21.70
CA LYS A 63 2.30 -36.90 22.71
C LYS A 63 3.20 -35.73 23.12
N ARG A 64 3.65 -34.90 22.16
CA ARG A 64 4.48 -33.72 22.45
C ARG A 64 3.72 -32.57 23.11
N PHE A 65 2.41 -32.44 22.88
CA PHE A 65 1.56 -31.54 23.66
C PHE A 65 1.34 -32.02 25.09
N GLU A 66 1.29 -33.34 25.30
CA GLU A 66 1.10 -33.97 26.61
C GLU A 66 2.35 -34.02 27.48
N LEU A 67 3.54 -34.20 26.89
CA LEU A 67 4.85 -34.34 27.58
C LEU A 67 5.36 -33.07 28.31
N GLY A 68 4.49 -32.10 28.60
CA GLY A 68 4.62 -31.26 29.80
C GLY A 68 5.61 -30.09 29.80
N ASN A 69 6.47 -29.92 28.80
CA ASN A 69 7.40 -28.77 28.74
C ASN A 69 6.87 -27.56 27.96
N THR A 70 5.59 -27.56 27.59
CA THR A 70 5.04 -26.53 26.70
C THR A 70 3.98 -25.69 27.40
N THR A 71 4.13 -24.37 27.31
CA THR A 71 3.30 -23.38 28.02
C THR A 71 1.99 -23.07 27.31
N TYR A 72 1.49 -23.95 26.43
CA TYR A 72 0.30 -23.67 25.62
C TYR A 72 -0.94 -23.53 26.49
N SER A 73 -1.65 -22.43 26.30
CA SER A 73 -2.98 -22.20 26.88
C SER A 73 -4.09 -22.71 25.95
N LEU A 74 -3.78 -23.02 24.70
CA LEU A 74 -4.68 -23.62 23.71
C LEU A 74 -3.87 -24.58 22.83
N ALA A 75 -4.38 -25.80 22.67
CA ALA A 75 -3.85 -26.77 21.70
C ALA A 75 -4.99 -27.62 21.14
N ALA A 76 -5.01 -27.84 19.83
CA ALA A 76 -5.90 -28.80 19.19
C ALA A 76 -5.19 -29.53 18.05
N VAL A 77 -5.53 -30.80 17.84
CA VAL A 77 -5.04 -31.63 16.73
C VAL A 77 -6.23 -32.32 16.09
N ALA A 78 -6.35 -32.22 14.77
CA ALA A 78 -7.37 -32.93 14.02
C ALA A 78 -6.77 -33.66 12.83
N LEU A 79 -7.21 -34.90 12.64
CA LEU A 79 -6.82 -35.75 11.53
C LEU A 79 -7.80 -35.55 10.37
N HIS A 80 -7.28 -35.27 9.17
CA HIS A 80 -8.07 -35.24 7.95
C HIS A 80 -7.76 -36.48 7.11
N THR A 81 -8.75 -37.38 7.01
CA THR A 81 -8.68 -38.57 6.15
C THR A 81 -9.90 -38.61 5.23
N THR A 82 -9.70 -38.42 3.92
CA THR A 82 -10.72 -38.76 2.90
C THR A 82 -10.12 -39.60 1.80
N ASP A 83 -11.00 -40.27 1.05
CA ASP A 83 -10.62 -40.96 -0.19
C ASP A 83 -10.32 -39.98 -1.35
N THR A 84 -10.59 -38.68 -1.16
CA THR A 84 -10.52 -37.64 -2.21
C THR A 84 -9.42 -36.61 -2.04
N SER A 85 -8.72 -36.61 -0.90
CA SER A 85 -7.67 -35.66 -0.53
C SER A 85 -6.49 -36.39 0.08
N ILE A 86 -5.27 -35.86 -0.13
CA ILE A 86 -4.07 -36.37 0.51
C ILE A 86 -4.24 -36.30 2.04
N PRO A 87 -4.08 -37.40 2.80
CA PRO A 87 -4.16 -37.40 4.25
C PRO A 87 -3.24 -36.35 4.88
N HIS A 88 -3.74 -35.62 5.88
CA HIS A 88 -2.94 -34.61 6.56
C HIS A 88 -3.47 -34.32 7.97
N VAL A 89 -2.64 -33.68 8.78
CA VAL A 89 -2.96 -33.32 10.16
C VAL A 89 -3.08 -31.81 10.28
N HIS A 90 -4.16 -31.33 10.89
CA HIS A 90 -4.34 -29.95 11.31
C HIS A 90 -3.90 -29.79 12.76
N THR A 91 -3.22 -28.68 13.06
CA THR A 91 -2.96 -28.29 14.45
C THR A 91 -3.33 -26.83 14.69
N LEU A 92 -3.83 -26.56 15.89
CA LEU A 92 -4.11 -25.22 16.39
C LEU A 92 -3.38 -25.05 17.71
N HIS A 93 -2.66 -23.94 17.91
CA HIS A 93 -2.04 -23.65 19.21
C HIS A 93 -1.80 -22.15 19.42
N ASP A 94 -1.63 -21.73 20.68
CA ASP A 94 -1.21 -20.37 21.02
C ASP A 94 0.32 -20.23 21.04
N CYS A 95 0.86 -19.55 20.05
CA CYS A 95 2.29 -19.36 19.84
C CYS A 95 2.81 -18.07 20.52
N SER A 96 3.93 -18.16 21.22
CA SER A 96 4.64 -17.02 21.82
C SER A 96 5.51 -16.22 20.83
N TRP A 97 5.76 -16.75 19.63
CA TRP A 97 6.62 -16.11 18.63
C TRP A 97 5.85 -15.07 17.80
N SER A 98 6.27 -13.80 17.84
CA SER A 98 5.58 -12.65 17.25
C SER A 98 5.76 -12.51 15.73
N ASN A 99 6.90 -12.94 15.17
CA ASN A 99 7.32 -12.67 13.79
C ASN A 99 6.65 -13.53 12.71
N GLY A 100 5.55 -14.21 13.03
CA GLY A 100 4.86 -15.03 12.04
C GLY A 100 5.70 -16.23 11.55
N SER A 101 6.72 -16.66 12.30
CA SER A 101 7.41 -17.96 12.20
C SER A 101 7.34 -18.72 13.54
N CYS A 102 6.68 -19.88 13.57
CA CYS A 102 6.39 -20.66 14.76
C CYS A 102 7.53 -21.67 14.90
N ARG A 103 8.40 -21.41 15.88
CA ARG A 103 9.58 -22.22 16.17
C ARG A 103 9.36 -23.11 17.39
N CYS A 104 8.09 -23.43 17.66
CA CYS A 104 7.71 -24.29 18.76
C CYS A 104 8.31 -25.69 18.61
N ASN A 105 8.98 -26.15 19.67
CA ASN A 105 9.70 -27.42 19.69
C ASN A 105 8.78 -28.64 19.45
N THR A 106 7.50 -28.52 19.83
CA THR A 106 6.46 -29.53 19.53
C THR A 106 6.48 -29.96 18.07
N PHE A 107 6.75 -29.03 17.16
CA PHE A 107 6.70 -29.26 15.74
C PHE A 107 8.10 -29.32 15.08
N ALA A 108 9.16 -29.49 15.87
CA ALA A 108 10.52 -29.69 15.35
C ALA A 108 10.61 -31.04 14.62
N GLY A 109 11.25 -31.06 13.45
CA GLY A 109 11.40 -32.27 12.62
C GLY A 109 10.22 -32.59 11.70
N PHE A 110 9.10 -31.87 11.77
CA PHE A 110 7.96 -32.06 10.87
C PHE A 110 7.99 -31.08 9.69
N VAL A 111 7.67 -31.59 8.49
CA VAL A 111 7.45 -30.77 7.29
C VAL A 111 6.09 -30.10 7.39
N ARG A 112 6.06 -28.77 7.23
CA ARG A 112 4.84 -27.96 7.36
C ARG A 112 4.50 -27.28 6.05
N ARG A 113 3.21 -27.02 5.82
CA ARG A 113 2.77 -26.24 4.66
C ARG A 113 3.30 -24.79 4.72
N PRO A 114 3.83 -24.24 3.61
CA PRO A 114 4.15 -22.81 3.51
C PRO A 114 2.85 -21.98 3.47
N ASN A 115 2.83 -20.82 4.13
CA ASN A 115 1.67 -19.92 4.34
C ASN A 115 0.65 -20.40 5.40
N ARG A 116 1.06 -20.39 6.66
CA ARG A 116 0.15 -20.63 7.79
C ARG A 116 -0.82 -19.48 8.03
N ALA A 117 -1.99 -19.83 8.56
CA ALA A 117 -2.94 -18.85 9.03
C ALA A 117 -2.64 -18.56 10.50
N SER A 118 -2.53 -17.27 10.88
CA SER A 118 -2.36 -16.90 12.28
C SER A 118 -2.93 -15.54 12.61
N VAL A 119 -3.60 -15.44 13.76
CA VAL A 119 -4.26 -14.24 14.27
C VAL A 119 -3.74 -13.92 15.67
N TRP A 120 -3.74 -12.65 16.08
CA TRP A 120 -3.43 -12.29 17.46
C TRP A 120 -4.57 -12.76 18.38
N ALA A 121 -4.23 -13.36 19.53
CA ALA A 121 -5.24 -13.78 20.51
C ALA A 121 -6.10 -12.60 20.98
N SER A 122 -5.54 -11.38 21.02
CA SER A 122 -6.28 -10.15 21.34
C SER A 122 -7.33 -9.75 20.29
N ALA A 123 -7.25 -10.27 19.07
CA ALA A 123 -8.14 -9.94 17.96
C ALA A 123 -9.18 -11.03 17.67
N ALA A 124 -9.11 -12.18 18.36
CA ALA A 124 -10.06 -13.28 18.22
C ALA A 124 -11.13 -13.22 19.31
N THR A 125 -12.39 -13.38 18.91
CA THR A 125 -13.56 -13.48 19.80
C THR A 125 -13.79 -14.94 20.23
N GLU A 126 -14.58 -15.16 21.29
CA GLU A 126 -14.98 -16.49 21.74
C GLU A 126 -15.65 -17.31 20.60
N TRP A 127 -16.40 -16.64 19.73
CA TRP A 127 -17.02 -17.23 18.54
C TRP A 127 -16.02 -17.62 17.46
N ASP A 128 -14.94 -16.87 17.28
CA ASP A 128 -13.88 -17.23 16.33
C ASP A 128 -13.20 -18.55 16.74
N PHE A 129 -12.98 -18.75 18.04
CA PHE A 129 -12.46 -20.01 18.56
C PHE A 129 -13.48 -21.15 18.43
N ALA A 130 -14.76 -20.92 18.73
CA ALA A 130 -15.81 -21.91 18.56
C ALA A 130 -15.91 -22.37 17.09
N ASN A 131 -15.84 -21.44 16.14
CA ASN A 131 -15.85 -21.74 14.71
C ASN A 131 -14.60 -22.51 14.26
N LEU A 132 -13.43 -22.21 14.82
CA LEU A 132 -12.19 -22.94 14.53
C LEU A 132 -12.24 -24.38 15.04
N ILE A 133 -12.75 -24.60 16.26
CA ILE A 133 -12.90 -25.95 16.80
C ILE A 133 -13.99 -26.72 16.04
N ALA A 134 -15.12 -26.09 15.71
CA ALA A 134 -16.14 -26.67 14.86
C ALA A 134 -15.61 -27.03 13.45
N TYR A 135 -14.73 -26.20 12.89
CA TYR A 135 -14.04 -26.51 11.64
C TYR A 135 -13.17 -27.77 11.78
N LEU A 136 -12.38 -27.89 12.84
CA LEU A 136 -11.50 -29.04 13.08
C LEU A 136 -12.26 -30.33 13.39
N ASN A 137 -13.46 -30.23 13.97
CA ASN A 137 -14.30 -31.38 14.33
C ASN A 137 -15.35 -31.75 13.24
N ARG A 138 -15.32 -31.08 12.08
CA ARG A 138 -16.26 -31.35 11.00
C ARG A 138 -15.70 -32.37 10.03
N GLN A 139 -16.44 -33.47 9.85
CA GLN A 139 -16.16 -34.47 8.81
C GLN A 139 -15.85 -33.78 7.47
N PRO A 140 -14.79 -34.19 6.79
CA PRO A 140 -14.00 -35.42 7.01
C PRO A 140 -12.86 -35.35 8.04
N ARG A 141 -12.80 -34.29 8.85
CA ARG A 141 -11.83 -34.18 9.93
C ARG A 141 -12.37 -34.74 11.22
N SER A 142 -11.48 -35.35 11.98
CA SER A 142 -11.72 -35.89 13.31
C SER A 142 -10.83 -35.14 14.30
N LEU A 143 -11.43 -34.50 15.30
CA LEU A 143 -10.71 -33.80 16.35
C LEU A 143 -10.18 -34.84 17.36
N GLU A 144 -8.88 -35.12 17.30
CA GLU A 144 -8.23 -36.17 18.10
C GLU A 144 -7.72 -35.65 19.45
N TYR A 145 -7.47 -34.35 19.56
CA TYR A 145 -6.97 -33.73 20.78
C TYR A 145 -7.45 -32.29 20.90
N PHE A 146 -7.92 -31.89 22.07
CA PHE A 146 -8.29 -30.50 22.32
C PHE A 146 -8.13 -30.11 23.79
N LYS A 147 -7.24 -29.18 24.06
CA LYS A 147 -6.91 -28.69 25.40
C LYS A 147 -7.01 -27.18 25.47
N VAL A 148 -7.66 -26.69 26.52
CA VAL A 148 -7.72 -25.27 26.87
C VAL A 148 -7.29 -25.12 28.32
N GLY A 149 -6.26 -24.30 28.56
CA GLY A 149 -5.62 -24.18 29.87
C GLY A 149 -5.04 -25.51 30.34
N ARG A 150 -5.52 -25.99 31.49
CA ARG A 150 -5.08 -27.27 32.08
C ARG A 150 -6.08 -28.41 31.87
N THR A 151 -7.20 -28.15 31.21
CA THR A 151 -8.30 -29.10 31.04
C THR A 151 -8.32 -29.63 29.61
N ASP A 152 -8.41 -30.94 29.48
CA ASP A 152 -8.70 -31.61 28.21
C ASP A 152 -10.21 -31.58 27.97
N TRP A 153 -10.61 -31.17 26.76
CA TRP A 153 -11.99 -30.96 26.33
C TRP A 153 -12.34 -31.85 25.13
N GLY A 154 -11.49 -32.81 24.76
CA GLY A 154 -11.70 -33.71 23.63
C GLY A 154 -13.02 -34.48 23.72
N SER A 155 -13.41 -34.94 24.91
CA SER A 155 -14.66 -35.68 25.15
C SER A 155 -15.92 -34.84 25.02
N ASP A 156 -15.86 -33.54 25.38
CA ASP A 156 -17.04 -32.65 25.37
C ASP A 156 -17.41 -32.21 23.95
N CYS A 157 -16.45 -32.24 23.02
CA CYS A 157 -16.66 -31.90 21.62
C CYS A 157 -17.25 -33.06 20.80
N ALA A 158 -17.20 -34.30 21.30
CA ALA A 158 -17.73 -35.48 20.62
C ALA A 158 -19.29 -35.52 20.56
N HIS A 159 -19.97 -34.78 21.44
CA HIS A 159 -21.43 -34.81 21.58
C HIS A 159 -22.16 -33.57 21.04
N GLN A 160 -21.46 -32.57 20.49
CA GLN A 160 -22.11 -31.45 19.82
C GLN A 160 -22.35 -31.76 18.35
N THR A 161 -23.39 -32.55 18.07
CA THR A 161 -23.98 -32.62 16.73
C THR A 161 -24.49 -31.21 16.41
N VAL A 162 -23.91 -30.58 15.40
CA VAL A 162 -24.31 -29.25 14.92
C VAL A 162 -25.74 -29.36 14.34
N GLY A 163 -26.73 -29.24 15.21
CA GLY A 163 -28.08 -28.84 14.81
C GLY A 163 -27.98 -27.48 14.12
N GLN A 164 -28.65 -27.37 12.98
CA GLN A 164 -28.65 -26.23 12.06
C GLN A 164 -28.56 -24.85 12.78
N PHE A 165 -27.36 -24.29 12.87
CA PHE A 165 -27.19 -22.85 13.09
C PHE A 165 -27.35 -22.14 11.75
N GLY A 166 -28.62 -21.93 11.36
CA GLY A 166 -28.99 -21.21 10.16
C GLY A 166 -28.80 -19.70 10.33
N HIS A 167 -28.02 -19.09 9.45
CA HIS A 167 -28.15 -17.68 9.10
C HIS A 167 -28.44 -17.62 7.59
N PRO A 168 -29.51 -16.93 7.13
CA PRO A 168 -29.87 -16.87 5.72
C PRO A 168 -28.95 -15.87 5.01
N GLY A 169 -28.24 -16.34 3.98
CA GLY A 169 -27.30 -15.54 3.21
C GLY A 169 -26.27 -16.41 2.52
N GLN A 170 -26.72 -17.36 1.68
CA GLN A 170 -25.83 -18.16 0.84
C GLN A 170 -25.06 -17.26 -0.14
N GLN A 171 -23.76 -17.08 0.10
CA GLN A 171 -22.77 -16.94 -0.97
C GLN A 171 -21.67 -17.98 -0.78
N GLN A 172 -21.27 -18.56 -1.90
CA GLN A 172 -20.53 -19.81 -2.03
C GLN A 172 -19.30 -19.90 -1.12
N SER A 173 -19.35 -20.88 -0.22
CA SER A 173 -18.22 -21.40 0.56
C SER A 173 -17.02 -21.67 -0.36
N ARG A 174 -15.93 -20.90 -0.21
CA ARG A 174 -14.65 -21.27 -0.83
C ARG A 174 -14.16 -22.56 -0.19
N THR A 175 -14.12 -23.62 -0.99
CA THR A 175 -13.55 -24.92 -0.66
C THR A 175 -12.13 -24.75 -0.12
N LEU A 176 -11.90 -25.18 1.13
CA LEU A 176 -10.63 -24.94 1.81
C LEU A 176 -9.50 -25.89 1.39
N GLU A 177 -9.75 -26.94 0.61
CA GLU A 177 -8.70 -27.91 0.25
C GLU A 177 -8.91 -28.57 -1.11
N ILE A 178 -7.89 -28.47 -1.97
CA ILE A 178 -7.57 -29.46 -3.00
C ILE A 178 -6.04 -29.59 -3.01
N LEU A 179 -5.51 -30.65 -2.38
CA LEU A 179 -4.13 -31.11 -2.55
C LEU A 179 -4.13 -32.13 -3.70
N GLN A 180 -3.68 -31.72 -4.88
CA GLN A 180 -3.77 -32.54 -6.10
C GLN A 180 -2.42 -32.89 -6.75
N LYS A 181 -1.27 -32.65 -6.11
CA LYS A 181 0.03 -33.05 -6.68
C LYS A 181 1.09 -33.28 -5.61
N GLU A 182 1.89 -34.32 -5.83
CA GLU A 182 3.06 -34.69 -5.04
C GLU A 182 4.07 -33.53 -4.98
N LEU A 183 4.57 -33.26 -3.77
CA LEU A 183 5.66 -32.30 -3.55
C LEU A 183 7.00 -33.06 -3.64
N PRO A 184 8.04 -32.49 -4.29
CA PRO A 184 9.37 -33.09 -4.28
C PRO A 184 9.95 -33.05 -2.85
N CYS A 185 10.53 -34.18 -2.45
CA CYS A 185 11.26 -34.35 -1.19
C CYS A 185 12.53 -33.47 -1.17
N PRO A 186 12.79 -32.64 -0.14
CA PRO A 186 14.11 -32.06 0.04
C PRO A 186 14.95 -33.01 0.90
N THR A 187 15.94 -33.66 0.27
CA THR A 187 17.02 -34.35 0.98
C THR A 187 17.88 -33.34 1.73
N VAL A 188 18.25 -33.73 2.95
CA VAL A 188 19.06 -32.97 3.89
C VAL A 188 20.55 -33.30 3.66
N ARG A 189 21.36 -32.24 3.49
CA ARG A 189 22.82 -32.09 3.74
C ARG A 189 23.82 -32.90 2.89
N ASP A 190 24.80 -32.21 2.30
CA ASP A 190 26.14 -32.12 2.91
C ASP A 190 26.97 -30.94 2.36
N ASP A 191 27.80 -30.36 3.23
CA ASP A 191 28.85 -29.38 2.91
C ASP A 191 30.10 -30.12 2.41
N SER A 192 30.71 -29.68 1.31
CA SER A 192 32.18 -29.64 1.12
C SER A 192 32.60 -29.11 -0.26
N ASP A 193 33.35 -28.01 -0.23
CA ASP A 193 34.60 -27.74 -0.95
C ASP A 193 34.94 -28.57 -2.21
N ARG A 194 35.03 -27.87 -3.36
CA ARG A 194 36.23 -27.68 -4.21
C ARG A 194 35.83 -27.31 -5.64
N GLY A 195 36.46 -26.26 -6.16
CA GLY A 195 36.35 -25.86 -7.56
C GLY A 195 36.93 -26.89 -8.51
N VAL A 196 36.46 -26.85 -9.76
CA VAL A 196 37.15 -27.18 -11.01
C VAL A 196 36.24 -26.69 -12.15
N GLU A 197 36.80 -25.91 -13.07
CA GLU A 197 36.20 -25.55 -14.35
C GLU A 197 36.01 -26.80 -15.23
N CYS A 198 34.91 -26.87 -15.99
CA CYS A 198 34.99 -27.36 -17.37
C CYS A 198 33.76 -27.01 -18.19
N SER A 199 34.04 -26.50 -19.39
CA SER A 199 33.14 -26.26 -20.52
C SER A 199 32.43 -27.51 -21.03
N GLY A 200 31.25 -27.35 -21.63
CA GLY A 200 30.78 -28.33 -22.62
C GLY A 200 29.29 -28.30 -22.96
N TYR A 201 29.00 -27.70 -24.11
CA TYR A 201 28.00 -28.08 -25.13
C TYR A 201 26.50 -28.17 -24.78
N ALA A 202 25.75 -27.48 -25.63
CA ALA A 202 24.29 -27.40 -25.69
C ALA A 202 23.64 -28.68 -26.23
N GLU A 203 22.44 -28.98 -25.74
CA GLU A 203 21.30 -29.41 -26.57
C GLU A 203 19.96 -29.02 -25.90
N PRO A 204 18.98 -28.44 -26.65
CA PRO A 204 17.67 -28.10 -26.13
C PRO A 204 16.67 -29.25 -26.31
N LEU A 205 16.22 -29.86 -25.20
CA LEU A 205 15.15 -30.86 -25.21
C LEU A 205 13.78 -30.21 -25.46
N ARG A 206 13.29 -30.45 -26.68
CA ARG A 206 11.93 -30.38 -27.24
C ARG A 206 10.79 -29.98 -26.30
N ALA A 207 10.13 -28.89 -26.68
CA ALA A 207 8.82 -28.46 -26.17
C ALA A 207 7.76 -29.54 -26.40
N ARG A 208 7.17 -30.06 -25.32
CA ARG A 208 5.93 -30.84 -25.35
C ARG A 208 4.76 -29.87 -25.23
N GLU A 209 4.09 -29.62 -26.34
CA GLU A 209 2.80 -28.95 -26.38
C GLU A 209 1.79 -29.73 -25.54
N SER A 210 1.23 -29.08 -24.52
CA SER A 210 0.08 -29.60 -23.75
C SER A 210 -1.18 -28.83 -24.18
N PRO A 211 -2.35 -29.48 -24.28
CA PRO A 211 -3.52 -28.87 -24.89
C PRO A 211 -4.06 -27.72 -24.04
N LYS A 212 -4.28 -26.57 -24.68
CA LYS A 212 -4.93 -25.37 -24.12
C LYS A 212 -6.41 -25.67 -23.81
N GLY A 213 -6.68 -26.18 -22.61
CA GLY A 213 -8.01 -26.26 -22.01
C GLY A 213 -8.28 -25.12 -21.03
N GLY A 214 -8.01 -23.87 -21.42
CA GLY A 214 -8.26 -22.70 -20.58
C GLY A 214 -9.69 -22.21 -20.73
N LYS A 215 -10.59 -22.54 -19.78
CA LYS A 215 -11.82 -21.76 -19.59
C LYS A 215 -11.39 -20.33 -19.24
N LYS A 216 -11.56 -19.39 -20.18
CA LYS A 216 -11.42 -17.94 -19.93
C LYS A 216 -12.29 -17.59 -18.72
N ARG A 217 -11.66 -17.25 -17.59
CA ARG A 217 -12.34 -16.47 -16.54
C ARG A 217 -12.52 -15.07 -17.09
N GLU A 218 -13.59 -14.86 -17.85
CA GLU A 218 -14.03 -13.52 -18.21
C GLU A 218 -14.32 -12.73 -16.93
N GLY A 219 -13.81 -11.50 -16.85
CA GLY A 219 -14.22 -10.54 -15.82
C GLY A 219 -13.21 -10.16 -14.74
N ARG A 220 -11.93 -10.56 -14.82
CA ARG A 220 -10.90 -10.05 -13.89
C ARG A 220 -10.03 -8.99 -14.57
N HIS A 221 -10.12 -7.76 -14.09
CA HIS A 221 -9.20 -6.69 -14.51
C HIS A 221 -7.74 -7.12 -14.32
N THR A 222 -6.97 -7.03 -15.40
CA THR A 222 -5.51 -7.15 -15.42
C THR A 222 -4.88 -5.86 -14.90
N GLU A 223 -3.64 -5.91 -14.43
CA GLU A 223 -2.84 -4.71 -14.10
C GLU A 223 -2.87 -3.67 -15.23
N GLU A 224 -2.71 -4.14 -16.48
CA GLU A 224 -2.77 -3.30 -17.69
C GLU A 224 -4.12 -2.62 -17.88
N SER A 225 -5.24 -3.32 -17.67
CA SER A 225 -6.56 -2.71 -17.78
C SER A 225 -6.82 -1.65 -16.71
N ILE A 226 -6.25 -1.82 -15.51
CA ILE A 226 -6.33 -0.81 -14.44
C ILE A 226 -5.45 0.38 -14.80
N TYR A 227 -4.23 0.14 -15.27
CA TYR A 227 -3.30 1.18 -15.73
C TYR A 227 -3.93 2.04 -16.85
N ASN A 228 -4.51 1.43 -17.88
CA ASN A 228 -5.17 2.17 -18.96
C ASN A 228 -6.33 3.03 -18.42
N TRP A 229 -7.11 2.48 -17.48
CA TRP A 229 -8.19 3.22 -16.85
C TRP A 229 -7.69 4.43 -16.03
N LEU A 230 -6.57 4.27 -15.30
CA LEU A 230 -5.92 5.37 -14.57
C LEU A 230 -5.46 6.48 -15.54
N ARG A 231 -4.89 6.09 -16.68
CA ARG A 231 -4.43 7.02 -17.72
C ARG A 231 -5.60 7.78 -18.35
N GLU A 232 -6.73 7.14 -18.59
CA GLU A 232 -7.95 7.77 -19.13
C GLU A 232 -8.65 8.73 -18.15
N ASN A 233 -8.50 8.48 -16.84
CA ASN A 233 -9.17 9.22 -15.78
C ASN A 233 -8.18 9.70 -14.71
N PRO A 234 -7.20 10.54 -15.08
CA PRO A 234 -6.15 10.94 -14.16
C PRO A 234 -6.71 11.82 -13.02
N VAL A 235 -6.20 11.58 -11.81
CA VAL A 235 -6.54 12.34 -10.60
C VAL A 235 -5.31 12.63 -9.78
N SER A 236 -5.34 13.71 -9.00
CA SER A 236 -4.22 14.15 -8.17
C SER A 236 -4.56 14.00 -6.67
N PRO A 237 -3.72 13.31 -5.88
CA PRO A 237 -2.79 12.26 -6.31
C PRO A 237 -3.54 11.03 -6.86
N LEU A 238 -2.87 10.16 -7.63
CA LEU A 238 -3.49 8.95 -8.22
C LEU A 238 -4.18 8.04 -7.20
N THR A 239 -3.71 8.02 -5.95
CA THR A 239 -4.30 7.22 -4.87
C THR A 239 -5.72 7.67 -4.51
N SER A 240 -6.13 8.88 -4.87
CA SER A 240 -7.50 9.38 -4.70
C SER A 240 -8.50 8.69 -5.62
N ILE A 241 -8.04 7.94 -6.63
CA ILE A 241 -8.91 7.42 -7.68
C ILE A 241 -10.05 6.54 -7.18
N VAL A 242 -9.79 5.75 -6.14
CA VAL A 242 -10.75 4.82 -5.55
C VAL A 242 -11.94 5.50 -4.88
N ARG A 243 -11.86 6.84 -4.71
CA ARG A 243 -12.90 7.69 -4.12
C ARG A 243 -13.69 8.46 -5.18
N THR A 244 -13.29 8.40 -6.44
CA THR A 244 -13.98 9.13 -7.51
C THR A 244 -15.34 8.51 -7.82
N PRO A 245 -16.36 9.31 -8.21
CA PRO A 245 -17.65 8.77 -8.59
C PRO A 245 -17.56 7.77 -9.75
N LYS A 246 -16.70 8.04 -10.75
CA LYS A 246 -16.47 7.13 -11.88
C LYS A 246 -15.97 5.75 -11.43
N TRP A 247 -15.03 5.71 -10.49
CA TRP A 247 -14.52 4.45 -9.93
C TRP A 247 -15.60 3.71 -9.14
N LEU A 248 -16.34 4.42 -8.29
CA LEU A 248 -17.37 3.86 -7.43
C LEU A 248 -18.62 3.40 -8.20
N ALA A 249 -18.94 4.05 -9.31
CA ALA A 249 -20.03 3.68 -10.20
C ALA A 249 -19.71 2.43 -11.03
N SER A 250 -18.42 2.17 -11.31
CA SER A 250 -18.00 1.01 -12.10
C SER A 250 -18.25 -0.32 -11.34
N PRO A 251 -19.10 -1.23 -11.85
CA PRO A 251 -19.39 -2.49 -11.18
C PRO A 251 -18.15 -3.38 -10.96
N SER A 252 -17.16 -3.26 -11.85
CA SER A 252 -15.96 -4.09 -11.88
C SER A 252 -14.77 -3.47 -11.14
N LEU A 253 -14.77 -2.15 -10.89
CA LEU A 253 -13.69 -1.44 -10.20
C LEU A 253 -14.03 -1.04 -8.76
N ARG A 254 -15.31 -0.79 -8.42
CA ARG A 254 -15.73 -0.22 -7.13
C ARG A 254 -15.27 -0.96 -5.87
N PHE A 255 -14.93 -2.25 -6.01
CA PHE A 255 -14.44 -3.10 -4.91
C PHE A 255 -12.91 -3.26 -4.90
N ILE A 256 -12.20 -2.74 -5.90
CA ILE A 256 -10.74 -2.64 -5.90
C ILE A 256 -10.36 -1.43 -5.04
N ARG A 257 -9.55 -1.67 -4.02
CA ARG A 257 -9.10 -0.68 -3.02
C ARG A 257 -7.59 -0.53 -3.06
N LEU A 258 -7.05 0.45 -2.33
CA LEU A 258 -5.63 0.82 -2.35
C LEU A 258 -4.68 -0.27 -1.83
N ASP A 259 -5.19 -1.30 -1.15
CA ASP A 259 -4.45 -2.48 -0.72
C ASP A 259 -4.39 -3.59 -1.79
N ASP A 260 -5.15 -3.46 -2.90
CA ASP A 260 -5.06 -4.38 -4.03
C ASP A 260 -3.72 -4.21 -4.74
N LYS A 261 -2.91 -5.28 -4.72
CA LYS A 261 -1.57 -5.27 -5.31
C LYS A 261 -1.55 -4.92 -6.80
N ARG A 262 -2.63 -5.20 -7.55
CA ARG A 262 -2.71 -4.86 -8.98
C ARG A 262 -2.85 -3.36 -9.16
N LEU A 263 -3.72 -2.74 -8.35
CA LEU A 263 -3.87 -1.28 -8.34
C LEU A 263 -2.58 -0.61 -7.87
N GLN A 264 -1.95 -1.10 -6.80
CA GLN A 264 -0.68 -0.54 -6.30
C GLN A 264 0.41 -0.58 -7.37
N ARG A 265 0.55 -1.70 -8.09
CA ARG A 265 1.51 -1.81 -9.20
C ARG A 265 1.16 -0.88 -10.36
N ALA A 266 -0.11 -0.80 -10.75
CA ALA A 266 -0.55 0.08 -11.83
C ALA A 266 -0.29 1.56 -11.49
N ILE A 267 -0.58 1.98 -10.26
CA ILE A 267 -0.26 3.33 -9.76
C ILE A 267 1.25 3.55 -9.76
N GLN A 268 2.04 2.59 -9.26
CA GLN A 268 3.49 2.71 -9.22
C GLN A 268 4.09 2.87 -10.61
N VAL A 269 3.70 2.01 -11.56
CA VAL A 269 4.17 2.10 -12.96
C VAL A 269 3.82 3.44 -13.56
N PHE A 270 2.59 3.93 -13.36
CA PHE A 270 2.18 5.22 -13.91
C PHE A 270 2.91 6.40 -13.24
N ASN A 271 3.18 6.33 -11.94
CA ASN A 271 4.01 7.33 -11.25
C ASN A 271 5.44 7.35 -11.78
N ASP A 272 6.06 6.18 -11.96
CA ASP A 272 7.42 6.05 -12.48
C ASP A 272 7.50 6.59 -13.92
N GLU A 273 6.49 6.33 -14.74
CA GLU A 273 6.36 6.90 -16.08
C GLU A 273 6.20 8.43 -16.03
N MET A 274 5.31 8.97 -15.20
CA MET A 274 5.14 10.41 -15.04
C MET A 274 6.41 11.12 -14.54
N CYS A 275 7.37 10.40 -13.91
CA CYS A 275 8.65 10.98 -13.52
C CYS A 275 9.55 11.31 -14.71
N THR A 276 9.33 10.68 -15.88
CA THR A 276 10.04 10.95 -17.14
C THR A 276 9.35 11.98 -18.02
N TYR A 277 8.08 12.32 -17.73
CA TYR A 277 7.29 13.28 -18.50
C TYR A 277 7.82 14.71 -18.38
N THR A 278 7.87 15.37 -19.53
CA THR A 278 7.95 16.82 -19.70
C THR A 278 6.57 17.46 -19.54
N THR A 279 6.53 18.79 -19.42
CA THR A 279 5.28 19.55 -19.43
C THR A 279 4.43 19.27 -20.67
N LEU A 280 5.06 19.07 -21.84
CA LEU A 280 4.35 18.77 -23.09
C LEU A 280 3.65 17.39 -23.04
N ASP A 281 4.29 16.39 -22.45
CA ASP A 281 3.70 15.05 -22.29
C ASP A 281 2.44 15.09 -21.40
N PHE A 282 2.46 15.92 -20.34
CA PHE A 282 1.26 16.16 -19.53
C PHE A 282 0.16 16.89 -20.30
N ILE A 283 0.50 17.87 -21.14
CA ILE A 283 -0.48 18.55 -22.00
C ILE A 283 -1.13 17.54 -22.95
N GLU A 284 -0.35 16.68 -23.61
CA GLU A 284 -0.85 15.63 -24.50
C GLU A 284 -1.73 14.62 -23.75
N LEU A 285 -1.34 14.23 -22.53
CA LEU A 285 -2.17 13.40 -21.66
C LEU A 285 -3.54 14.06 -21.42
N TYR A 286 -3.58 15.36 -21.13
CA TYR A 286 -4.84 16.05 -20.82
C TYR A 286 -5.72 16.34 -22.02
N GLN A 287 -5.15 16.43 -23.23
CA GLN A 287 -5.94 16.57 -24.45
C GLN A 287 -6.84 15.35 -24.72
N ASN A 288 -6.41 14.17 -24.28
CA ASN A 288 -7.07 12.90 -24.57
C ASN A 288 -7.80 12.31 -23.36
N THR A 289 -7.88 13.04 -22.25
CA THR A 289 -8.41 12.52 -20.98
C THR A 289 -9.36 13.52 -20.32
N ASN A 290 -9.99 13.09 -19.23
CA ASN A 290 -10.84 13.97 -18.43
C ASN A 290 -10.27 14.05 -17.00
N PRO A 291 -9.22 14.87 -16.77
CA PRO A 291 -8.55 14.95 -15.48
C PRO A 291 -9.49 15.56 -14.43
N LEU A 292 -9.67 14.86 -13.30
CA LEU A 292 -10.41 15.43 -12.17
C LEU A 292 -9.52 16.26 -11.23
N PHE A 293 -8.19 16.16 -11.40
CA PHE A 293 -7.20 16.82 -10.55
C PHE A 293 -7.51 16.59 -9.06
N ASP A 294 -7.55 17.66 -8.26
CA ASP A 294 -7.85 17.64 -6.82
C ASP A 294 -9.36 17.83 -6.52
N ALA A 295 -10.23 17.92 -7.54
CA ALA A 295 -11.64 18.24 -7.33
C ALA A 295 -12.37 17.15 -6.53
N PRO A 296 -12.94 17.50 -5.35
CA PRO A 296 -13.65 16.54 -4.53
C PRO A 296 -14.90 16.05 -5.26
N ASN A 297 -15.18 14.75 -5.16
CA ASN A 297 -16.33 14.12 -5.81
C ASN A 297 -16.41 14.36 -7.33
N GLY A 298 -15.33 14.79 -7.99
CA GLY A 298 -15.33 15.10 -9.42
C GLY A 298 -16.10 16.36 -9.81
N ASP A 299 -16.46 17.23 -8.86
CA ASP A 299 -17.11 18.52 -9.16
C ASP A 299 -16.08 19.58 -9.56
N LEU A 300 -15.72 19.60 -10.84
CA LEU A 300 -14.77 20.56 -11.39
C LEU A 300 -15.31 22.00 -11.34
N HIS A 301 -16.57 22.21 -11.70
CA HIS A 301 -17.16 23.55 -11.82
C HIS A 301 -17.41 24.23 -10.47
N GLY A 302 -17.74 23.46 -9.43
CA GLY A 302 -17.88 23.96 -8.07
C GLY A 302 -16.54 24.24 -7.40
N PHE A 303 -15.50 23.47 -7.75
CA PHE A 303 -14.20 23.54 -7.08
C PHE A 303 -13.19 24.51 -7.72
N TYR A 304 -13.16 24.58 -9.06
CA TYR A 304 -12.24 25.41 -9.81
C TYR A 304 -12.95 26.59 -10.49
N MET A 305 -12.26 27.72 -10.60
CA MET A 305 -12.61 28.77 -11.55
C MET A 305 -12.50 28.24 -12.99
N THR A 306 -13.04 28.98 -13.97
CA THR A 306 -12.76 28.67 -15.38
C THR A 306 -11.26 28.81 -15.68
N VAL A 307 -10.78 28.24 -16.80
CA VAL A 307 -9.36 28.32 -17.17
C VAL A 307 -8.95 29.77 -17.41
N GLU A 308 -9.84 30.54 -18.03
CA GLU A 308 -9.69 31.96 -18.35
C GLU A 308 -9.58 32.81 -17.07
N GLU A 309 -10.55 32.68 -16.15
CA GLU A 309 -10.54 33.39 -14.87
C GLU A 309 -9.33 33.00 -14.02
N SER A 310 -8.98 31.71 -14.05
CA SER A 310 -7.81 31.19 -13.35
C SER A 310 -6.53 31.85 -13.86
N PHE A 311 -6.34 31.92 -15.17
CA PHE A 311 -5.18 32.58 -15.77
C PHE A 311 -5.13 34.06 -15.41
N ALA A 312 -6.25 34.79 -15.50
CA ALA A 312 -6.33 36.18 -15.11
C ALA A 312 -5.97 36.39 -13.63
N ALA A 313 -6.47 35.53 -12.74
CA ALA A 313 -6.17 35.59 -11.31
C ALA A 313 -4.69 35.28 -10.99
N MET A 314 -4.05 34.38 -11.75
CA MET A 314 -2.61 34.13 -11.63
C MET A 314 -1.80 35.38 -12.03
N LEU A 315 -2.14 36.02 -13.14
CA LEU A 315 -1.46 37.24 -13.59
C LEU A 315 -1.62 38.36 -12.58
N GLU A 316 -2.84 38.60 -12.09
CA GLU A 316 -3.07 39.65 -11.09
C GLU A 316 -2.27 39.42 -9.81
N LEU A 317 -2.16 38.17 -9.36
CA LEU A 317 -1.31 37.85 -8.21
C LEU A 317 0.16 38.12 -8.51
N LEU A 318 0.68 37.66 -9.65
CA LEU A 318 2.08 37.85 -9.99
C LEU A 318 2.40 39.34 -10.18
N ASP A 319 1.57 40.09 -10.89
CA ASP A 319 1.70 41.53 -11.07
C ASP A 319 1.70 42.25 -9.71
N PHE A 320 0.84 41.85 -8.77
CA PHE A 320 0.88 42.38 -7.40
C PHE A 320 2.19 42.06 -6.68
N GLN A 321 2.69 40.82 -6.79
CA GLN A 321 3.91 40.40 -6.09
C GLN A 321 5.18 41.05 -6.64
N PHE A 322 5.20 41.35 -7.94
CA PHE A 322 6.35 41.90 -8.65
C PHE A 322 6.15 43.38 -9.06
N GLY A 323 5.20 44.09 -8.43
CA GLY A 323 5.04 45.54 -8.65
C GLY A 323 4.63 45.95 -10.06
N ASN A 324 3.98 45.06 -10.81
CA ASN A 324 3.65 45.17 -12.24
C ASN A 324 4.87 45.18 -13.17
N GLU A 325 6.05 44.76 -12.69
CA GLU A 325 7.25 44.62 -13.50
C GLU A 325 7.18 43.31 -14.31
N GLN A 326 6.78 43.42 -15.58
CA GLN A 326 6.56 42.24 -16.44
C GLN A 326 7.83 41.40 -16.66
N ASP A 327 9.00 42.01 -16.64
CA ASP A 327 10.28 41.30 -16.76
C ASP A 327 10.54 40.40 -15.54
N GLU A 328 10.19 40.87 -14.34
CA GLU A 328 10.32 40.08 -13.10
C GLU A 328 9.31 38.94 -13.05
N VAL A 329 8.07 39.19 -13.50
CA VAL A 329 7.07 38.12 -13.68
C VAL A 329 7.57 37.07 -14.66
N SER A 330 8.12 37.49 -15.80
CA SER A 330 8.69 36.59 -16.81
C SER A 330 9.87 35.79 -16.24
N ASN A 331 10.79 36.44 -15.53
CA ASN A 331 11.93 35.79 -14.88
C ASN A 331 11.48 34.74 -13.85
N PHE A 332 10.47 35.05 -13.04
CA PHE A 332 9.90 34.12 -12.09
C PHE A 332 9.29 32.89 -12.76
N VAL A 333 8.44 33.09 -13.78
CA VAL A 333 7.79 31.98 -14.49
C VAL A 333 8.82 31.12 -15.21
N ASN A 334 9.84 31.72 -15.82
CA ASN A 334 10.94 30.98 -16.45
C ASN A 334 11.78 30.18 -15.45
N ASN A 335 12.08 30.74 -14.27
CA ASN A 335 12.77 29.99 -13.21
C ASN A 335 11.93 28.82 -12.70
N LEU A 336 10.61 29.00 -12.56
CA LEU A 336 9.70 27.92 -12.20
C LEU A 336 9.64 26.83 -13.29
N TYR A 337 9.54 27.21 -14.57
CA TYR A 337 9.57 26.27 -15.69
C TYR A 337 10.91 25.49 -15.71
N ASN A 338 12.03 26.19 -15.60
CA ASN A 338 13.38 25.60 -15.56
C ASN A 338 13.57 24.65 -14.38
N LEU A 339 13.00 24.98 -13.21
CA LEU A 339 12.97 24.10 -12.05
C LEU A 339 12.21 22.81 -12.39
N ILE A 340 10.96 22.94 -12.85
CA ILE A 340 10.07 21.80 -13.07
C ILE A 340 10.60 20.88 -14.17
N GLU A 341 11.16 21.43 -15.23
CA GLU A 341 11.80 20.70 -16.33
C GLU A 341 13.25 20.28 -16.02
N LYS A 342 13.72 20.49 -14.78
CA LYS A 342 15.05 20.06 -14.30
C LYS A 342 16.22 20.59 -15.14
N ARG A 343 16.07 21.76 -15.76
CA ARG A 343 16.99 22.30 -16.79
C ARG A 343 18.31 22.83 -16.23
N VAL A 344 18.31 23.37 -15.01
CA VAL A 344 19.51 24.01 -14.43
C VAL A 344 20.22 23.06 -13.47
N PRO A 345 21.38 22.48 -13.80
CA PRO A 345 22.07 21.53 -12.92
C PRO A 345 22.37 22.14 -11.56
N LYS A 346 22.31 21.32 -10.49
CA LYS A 346 22.57 21.72 -9.10
C LYS A 346 21.64 22.79 -8.52
N LYS A 347 20.64 23.28 -9.25
CA LYS A 347 19.60 24.18 -8.76
C LYS A 347 18.23 23.52 -8.93
N ASN A 348 17.73 22.91 -7.85
CA ASN A 348 16.58 22.01 -7.87
C ASN A 348 15.51 22.41 -6.83
N CYS A 349 15.54 23.65 -6.37
CA CYS A 349 14.59 24.16 -5.38
C CYS A 349 14.17 25.62 -5.70
N LEU A 350 12.89 25.92 -5.54
CA LEU A 350 12.35 27.28 -5.52
C LEU A 350 11.64 27.50 -4.19
N GLU A 351 12.06 28.54 -3.49
CA GLU A 351 11.48 28.95 -2.21
C GLU A 351 10.71 30.25 -2.37
N VAL A 352 9.52 30.29 -1.77
CA VAL A 352 8.73 31.52 -1.59
C VAL A 352 8.52 31.76 -0.10
N VAL A 353 9.16 32.81 0.41
CA VAL A 353 9.00 33.29 1.79
C VAL A 353 8.01 34.44 1.80
N SER A 354 6.98 34.35 2.64
CA SER A 354 5.99 35.44 2.75
C SER A 354 5.12 35.35 3.98
N PRO A 355 4.50 36.45 4.45
CA PRO A 355 3.49 36.38 5.48
C PRO A 355 2.31 35.45 5.10
N PRO A 356 1.51 35.00 6.08
CA PRO A 356 0.27 34.29 5.81
C PRO A 356 -0.64 35.08 4.86
N SER A 357 -1.42 34.37 4.04
CA SER A 357 -2.34 34.98 3.05
C SER A 357 -1.67 35.79 1.93
N ALA A 358 -0.41 35.49 1.59
CA ALA A 358 0.27 36.06 0.42
C ALA A 358 -0.08 35.38 -0.93
N GLY A 359 -0.89 34.31 -0.92
CA GLY A 359 -1.28 33.60 -2.14
C GLY A 359 -0.37 32.43 -2.53
N LYS A 360 0.59 32.01 -1.68
CA LYS A 360 1.47 30.87 -1.94
C LYS A 360 0.72 29.62 -2.43
N ASN A 361 -0.18 29.08 -1.60
CA ASN A 361 -0.95 27.87 -1.96
C ASN A 361 -1.93 28.13 -3.11
N PHE A 362 -2.51 29.33 -3.19
CA PHE A 362 -3.39 29.72 -4.30
C PHE A 362 -2.67 29.59 -5.65
N PHE A 363 -1.40 29.98 -5.70
CA PHE A 363 -0.58 29.90 -6.90
C PHE A 363 0.04 28.51 -7.15
N PHE A 364 0.56 27.82 -6.13
CA PHE A 364 1.34 26.58 -6.33
C PHE A 364 0.50 25.29 -6.29
N ASP A 365 -0.65 25.25 -5.61
CA ASP A 365 -1.56 24.10 -5.63
C ASP A 365 -1.94 23.63 -7.05
N PRO A 366 -2.27 24.51 -8.03
CA PRO A 366 -2.57 24.07 -9.39
C PRO A 366 -1.37 23.38 -10.05
N PHE A 367 -0.12 23.76 -9.76
CA PHE A 367 1.06 23.09 -10.32
C PHE A 367 1.19 21.69 -9.75
N LEU A 368 1.05 21.56 -8.43
CA LEU A 368 1.07 20.27 -7.77
C LEU A 368 -0.04 19.34 -8.27
N SER A 369 -1.19 19.90 -8.66
CA SER A 369 -2.31 19.17 -9.25
C SER A 369 -2.06 18.81 -10.71
N PHE A 370 -1.49 19.74 -11.49
CA PHE A 370 -1.17 19.56 -12.91
C PHE A 370 -0.14 18.45 -13.14
N TYR A 371 0.80 18.23 -12.21
CA TYR A 371 1.78 17.16 -12.36
C TYR A 371 1.36 15.82 -11.73
N ILE A 372 0.19 15.76 -11.07
CA ILE A 372 -0.46 14.58 -10.43
C ILE A 372 0.38 13.89 -9.34
N ASN A 373 1.56 13.43 -9.72
CA ASN A 373 2.52 12.69 -8.93
C ASN A 373 3.36 13.64 -8.06
N ARG A 374 2.72 14.18 -7.03
CA ARG A 374 3.36 15.05 -6.02
C ARG A 374 3.78 14.29 -4.78
N GLY A 375 4.92 14.66 -4.22
CA GLY A 375 5.40 14.23 -2.91
C GLY A 375 5.41 15.38 -1.90
N THR A 376 5.40 15.05 -0.60
CA THR A 376 5.48 16.04 0.47
C THR A 376 6.68 15.76 1.36
N ILE A 377 7.54 16.74 1.55
CA ILE A 377 8.63 16.67 2.52
C ILE A 377 8.04 16.95 3.91
N ARG A 378 8.29 16.05 4.86
CA ARG A 378 7.85 16.21 6.24
C ARG A 378 8.95 16.85 7.09
N THR A 379 8.61 17.19 8.33
CA THR A 379 9.53 17.79 9.30
C THR A 379 10.76 16.90 9.55
N PHE A 380 11.95 17.51 9.55
CA PHE A 380 13.19 16.89 9.98
C PHE A 380 13.47 17.24 11.45
N ASN A 381 12.92 16.44 12.35
CA ASN A 381 13.21 16.54 13.78
C ASN A 381 13.53 15.16 14.35
N ARG A 382 14.06 15.12 15.57
CA ARG A 382 14.41 13.86 16.27
C ARG A 382 13.27 12.83 16.41
N PHE A 383 12.01 13.24 16.25
CA PHE A 383 10.84 12.37 16.36
C PHE A 383 10.35 11.84 15.00
N SER A 384 10.89 12.39 13.91
CA SER A 384 10.52 12.04 12.53
C SER A 384 11.57 11.10 11.94
N ASN A 385 11.30 9.80 12.01
CA ASN A 385 12.22 8.76 11.53
C ASN A 385 12.26 8.65 10.00
N PHE A 386 11.23 9.13 9.29
CA PHE A 386 11.08 8.97 7.84
C PHE A 386 10.56 10.27 7.20
N PRO A 387 11.31 11.38 7.24
CA PRO A 387 10.84 12.68 6.75
C PRO A 387 10.61 12.71 5.23
N LEU A 388 11.25 11.80 4.50
CA LEU A 388 11.30 11.78 3.04
C LEU A 388 10.56 10.60 2.40
N GLN A 389 9.88 9.74 3.17
CA GLN A 389 9.25 8.54 2.61
C GLN A 389 8.21 8.85 1.51
N ASP A 390 7.55 10.02 1.57
CA ASP A 390 6.49 10.43 0.64
C ASP A 390 7.05 11.16 -0.60
N THR A 391 8.37 11.16 -0.79
CA THR A 391 9.06 11.86 -1.89
C THR A 391 9.59 10.91 -2.96
N VAL A 392 9.51 9.60 -2.70
CA VAL A 392 10.03 8.56 -3.59
C VAL A 392 9.09 8.37 -4.77
N GLY A 393 9.66 8.29 -5.99
CA GLY A 393 8.89 8.10 -7.21
C GLY A 393 7.94 9.25 -7.52
N CYS A 394 8.26 10.47 -7.08
CA CYS A 394 7.47 11.67 -7.30
C CYS A 394 8.05 12.56 -8.42
N ARG A 395 7.16 13.23 -9.17
CA ARG A 395 7.51 14.18 -10.24
C ARG A 395 7.84 15.58 -9.72
N ILE A 396 7.22 15.98 -8.63
CA ILE A 396 7.42 17.28 -7.97
C ILE A 396 7.24 17.12 -6.46
N LEU A 397 8.03 17.84 -5.67
CA LEU A 397 7.94 17.86 -4.20
C LEU A 397 7.48 19.22 -3.72
N VAL A 398 6.66 19.21 -2.67
CA VAL A 398 6.34 20.41 -1.89
C VAL A 398 6.82 20.27 -0.46
N TRP A 399 7.39 21.34 0.08
CA TRP A 399 7.65 21.48 1.50
C TRP A 399 6.95 22.73 2.02
N ASN A 400 5.75 22.52 2.55
CA ASN A 400 4.94 23.60 3.11
C ASN A 400 5.25 23.78 4.59
N GLU A 401 5.56 25.00 4.99
CA GLU A 401 6.03 25.39 6.32
C GLU A 401 7.20 24.52 6.81
N PRO A 402 8.37 24.62 6.15
CA PRO A 402 9.50 23.76 6.46
C PRO A 402 9.94 23.90 7.90
N ASN A 403 10.25 22.76 8.51
CA ASN A 403 10.82 22.67 9.84
C ASN A 403 11.91 21.60 9.80
N CYS A 404 13.15 22.03 9.99
CA CYS A 404 14.30 21.15 9.99
C CYS A 404 15.36 21.61 10.99
N GLU A 405 15.94 20.66 11.70
CA GLU A 405 17.10 20.88 12.55
C GLU A 405 18.37 21.06 11.70
N SER A 406 19.37 21.77 12.21
CA SER A 406 20.62 22.03 11.48
C SER A 406 21.37 20.76 11.05
N SER A 407 21.20 19.67 11.79
CA SER A 407 21.72 18.33 11.45
C SER A 407 21.18 17.79 10.13
N ALA A 408 20.01 18.27 9.66
CA ALA A 408 19.41 17.87 8.40
C ALA A 408 19.89 18.69 7.20
N PHE A 409 20.60 19.80 7.39
CA PHE A 409 20.96 20.72 6.31
C PHE A 409 21.81 20.06 5.21
N ASP A 410 22.68 19.11 5.55
CA ASP A 410 23.45 18.38 4.53
C ASP A 410 22.56 17.52 3.63
N THR A 411 21.55 16.88 4.21
CA THR A 411 20.54 16.12 3.44
C THR A 411 19.68 17.08 2.60
N VAL A 412 19.25 18.20 3.17
CA VAL A 412 18.46 19.20 2.45
C VAL A 412 19.25 19.78 1.27
N LYS A 413 20.54 20.11 1.46
CA LYS A 413 21.43 20.57 0.37
C LYS A 413 21.57 19.53 -0.75
N LYS A 414 21.61 18.23 -0.44
CA LYS A 414 21.62 17.18 -1.47
C LYS A 414 20.33 17.20 -2.28
N ILE A 415 19.18 17.26 -1.61
CA ILE A 415 17.86 17.28 -2.26
C ILE A 415 17.69 18.55 -3.10
N PHE A 416 18.05 19.73 -2.58
CA PHE A 416 17.97 21.00 -3.29
C PHE A 416 19.00 21.12 -4.42
N GLY A 417 20.09 20.36 -4.36
CA GLY A 417 21.00 20.16 -5.49
C GLY A 417 20.45 19.21 -6.56
N GLY A 418 19.45 18.40 -6.23
CA GLY A 418 18.96 17.33 -7.10
C GLY A 418 19.88 16.12 -7.13
N ASP A 419 20.67 15.92 -6.08
CA ASP A 419 21.54 14.76 -5.93
C ASP A 419 20.72 13.51 -5.67
N VAL A 420 21.24 12.37 -6.14
CA VAL A 420 20.65 11.06 -5.83
C VAL A 420 20.85 10.77 -4.35
N ASN A 421 19.77 10.50 -3.63
CA ASN A 421 19.82 10.27 -2.18
C ASN A 421 19.05 9.02 -1.75
N SER A 422 19.68 8.20 -0.91
CA SER A 422 19.01 7.03 -0.29
C SER A 422 18.08 7.49 0.82
N VAL A 423 16.87 6.91 0.85
CA VAL A 423 15.82 7.24 1.80
C VAL A 423 15.22 5.99 2.40
N ALA A 424 15.20 5.98 3.72
CA ALA A 424 14.53 4.95 4.49
C ALA A 424 13.01 5.07 4.31
N VAL A 425 12.37 3.96 3.94
CA VAL A 425 10.92 3.86 3.78
C VAL A 425 10.39 2.79 4.72
N LYS A 426 9.32 3.12 5.45
CA LYS A 426 8.77 2.21 6.46
C LYS A 426 8.33 0.88 5.84
N TYR A 427 8.80 -0.23 6.40
CA TYR A 427 8.49 -1.60 5.94
C TYR A 427 8.93 -1.93 4.50
N SER A 428 9.86 -1.15 3.95
CA SER A 428 10.47 -1.34 2.64
C SER A 428 11.99 -1.34 2.80
N PRO A 429 12.75 -1.98 1.90
CA PRO A 429 14.15 -1.63 1.70
C PRO A 429 14.29 -0.13 1.44
N ASP A 430 15.47 0.41 1.71
CA ASP A 430 15.83 1.77 1.34
C ASP A 430 15.54 2.00 -0.15
N GLN A 431 14.94 3.13 -0.44
CA GLN A 431 14.63 3.55 -1.80
C GLN A 431 15.46 4.78 -2.15
N THR A 432 15.41 5.19 -3.41
CA THR A 432 16.23 6.29 -3.90
C THR A 432 15.36 7.41 -4.41
N ILE A 433 15.67 8.64 -3.97
CA ILE A 433 15.16 9.85 -4.58
C ILE A 433 16.15 10.25 -5.67
N THR A 434 15.64 10.36 -6.89
CA THR A 434 16.36 10.96 -8.01
C THR A 434 16.20 12.48 -8.00
N ARG A 435 16.73 13.16 -9.01
CA ARG A 435 16.51 14.59 -9.18
C ARG A 435 15.02 14.93 -9.33
N THR A 436 14.39 15.35 -8.24
CA THR A 436 12.98 15.75 -8.19
C THR A 436 12.85 17.19 -7.72
N PRO A 437 12.26 18.09 -8.53
CA PRO A 437 12.08 19.50 -8.20
C PRO A 437 11.39 19.73 -6.86
N VAL A 438 11.87 20.72 -6.09
CA VAL A 438 11.28 21.08 -4.79
C VAL A 438 10.72 22.49 -4.82
N ILE A 439 9.47 22.64 -4.37
CA ILE A 439 8.85 23.93 -4.08
C ILE A 439 8.74 24.06 -2.57
N VAL A 440 9.35 25.11 -2.01
CA VAL A 440 9.28 25.42 -0.59
C VAL A 440 8.40 26.63 -0.37
N LEU A 441 7.41 26.49 0.51
CA LEU A 441 6.47 27.55 0.86
C LEU A 441 6.62 27.81 2.36
N SER A 442 7.11 29.00 2.74
CA SER A 442 7.41 29.30 4.15
C SER A 442 6.89 30.67 4.56
N ASN A 443 6.61 30.81 5.86
CA ASN A 443 6.30 32.11 6.44
C ASN A 443 7.52 32.90 6.89
N ASN A 444 8.64 32.22 7.13
CA ASN A 444 9.88 32.80 7.63
C ASN A 444 11.07 32.20 6.87
N GLU A 445 12.21 32.86 6.94
CA GLU A 445 13.49 32.30 6.51
C GLU A 445 13.82 31.05 7.33
N VAL A 446 13.89 29.89 6.68
CA VAL A 446 14.21 28.62 7.35
C VAL A 446 15.63 28.18 7.05
N PHE A 447 16.14 28.48 5.87
CA PHE A 447 17.47 28.06 5.45
C PHE A 447 18.52 29.15 5.69
N PRO A 448 19.78 28.78 5.97
CA PRO A 448 20.88 29.73 6.06
C PRO A 448 21.10 30.49 4.75
N LEU A 449 21.44 31.77 4.85
CA LEU A 449 21.84 32.62 3.72
C LEU A 449 23.32 32.37 3.31
N ASP A 450 23.71 31.10 3.17
CA ASP A 450 25.05 30.72 2.76
C ASP A 450 25.12 30.40 1.25
N GLU A 451 26.33 30.40 0.71
CA GLU A 451 26.57 30.12 -0.72
C GLU A 451 26.07 28.73 -1.12
N ALA A 452 26.11 27.75 -0.22
CA ALA A 452 25.71 26.39 -0.52
C ALA A 452 24.20 26.28 -0.77
N PHE A 453 23.36 26.94 0.03
CA PHE A 453 21.92 27.01 -0.23
C PHE A 453 21.60 27.91 -1.43
N ASN A 454 22.22 29.09 -1.52
CA ASN A 454 21.95 30.05 -2.60
C ASN A 454 22.27 29.49 -4.00
N TYR A 455 23.29 28.64 -4.13
CA TYR A 455 23.60 27.99 -5.40
C TYR A 455 22.54 26.96 -5.84
N ARG A 456 21.80 26.41 -4.87
CA ARG A 456 20.83 25.32 -5.06
C ARG A 456 19.39 25.78 -5.19
N MET A 457 19.12 27.04 -4.87
CA MET A 457 17.78 27.58 -4.75
C MET A 457 17.55 28.81 -5.62
N TRP A 458 16.30 29.02 -6.01
CA TRP A 458 15.75 30.34 -6.32
C TRP A 458 14.93 30.79 -5.12
N GLY A 459 15.21 31.98 -4.58
CA GLY A 459 14.48 32.54 -3.44
C GLY A 459 13.65 33.74 -3.86
N TYR A 460 12.37 33.74 -3.48
CA TYR A 460 11.43 34.84 -3.73
C TYR A 460 10.76 35.29 -2.44
N ARG A 461 10.52 36.59 -2.32
CA ARG A 461 9.77 37.19 -1.21
C ARG A 461 8.44 37.70 -1.72
N TRP A 462 7.34 37.23 -1.14
CA TRP A 462 6.00 37.69 -1.48
C TRP A 462 5.40 38.52 -0.35
N ASN A 463 4.58 39.48 -0.72
CA ASN A 463 3.79 40.33 0.15
C ASN A 463 2.41 39.72 0.42
N ALA A 464 1.83 40.05 1.57
CA ALA A 464 0.44 39.67 1.86
C ALA A 464 -0.48 40.26 0.79
N CYS A 465 -1.39 39.45 0.23
CA CYS A 465 -2.30 39.86 -0.84
C CYS A 465 -3.77 39.66 -0.38
N PRO A 466 -4.35 40.61 0.39
CA PRO A 466 -5.72 40.48 0.88
C PRO A 466 -6.77 40.42 -0.24
N GLN A 467 -6.45 40.95 -1.43
CA GLN A 467 -7.34 40.97 -2.59
C GLN A 467 -7.76 39.57 -3.04
N LEU A 468 -6.95 38.54 -2.78
CA LEU A 468 -7.27 37.16 -3.10
C LEU A 468 -8.50 36.61 -2.36
N LYS A 469 -8.93 37.24 -1.26
CA LYS A 469 -10.11 36.82 -0.50
C LYS A 469 -11.42 36.86 -1.30
N ARG A 470 -11.43 37.58 -2.43
CA ARG A 470 -12.60 37.66 -3.31
C ARG A 470 -12.83 36.38 -4.13
N PHE A 471 -11.78 35.56 -4.30
CA PHE A 471 -11.90 34.29 -5.00
C PHE A 471 -12.38 33.22 -4.01
N ASP A 472 -13.49 32.58 -4.33
CA ASP A 472 -14.11 31.51 -3.55
C ASP A 472 -13.78 30.11 -4.09
N LYS A 473 -13.16 30.03 -5.27
CA LYS A 473 -12.74 28.80 -5.96
C LYS A 473 -11.23 28.74 -6.16
N LYS A 474 -10.71 27.54 -6.42
CA LYS A 474 -9.29 27.33 -6.72
C LYS A 474 -8.96 27.64 -8.18
N ILE A 475 -7.68 27.91 -8.44
CA ILE A 475 -7.12 27.99 -9.79
C ILE A 475 -7.23 26.64 -10.48
N HIS A 476 -7.75 26.62 -11.70
CA HIS A 476 -7.82 25.45 -12.54
C HIS A 476 -6.40 25.06 -13.03
N PRO A 477 -5.94 23.80 -12.87
CA PRO A 477 -4.58 23.40 -13.23
C PRO A 477 -4.20 23.66 -14.69
N MET A 478 -5.14 23.57 -15.62
CA MET A 478 -4.89 23.88 -17.04
C MET A 478 -4.51 25.34 -17.32
N ALA A 479 -4.77 26.28 -16.42
CA ALA A 479 -4.35 27.69 -16.57
C ALA A 479 -2.81 27.84 -16.61
N ILE A 480 -2.07 26.85 -16.10
CA ILE A 480 -0.61 26.80 -16.16
C ILE A 480 -0.12 26.76 -17.60
N VAL A 481 -0.85 26.12 -18.50
CA VAL A 481 -0.50 26.07 -19.92
C VAL A 481 -0.46 27.48 -20.49
N TRP A 482 -1.47 28.30 -20.18
CA TRP A 482 -1.52 29.69 -20.65
C TRP A 482 -0.46 30.57 -20.00
N LEU A 483 -0.12 30.31 -18.74
CA LEU A 483 0.98 30.98 -18.07
C LEU A 483 2.33 30.68 -18.74
N PHE A 484 2.59 29.43 -19.08
CA PHE A 484 3.81 29.04 -19.79
C PHE A 484 3.80 29.51 -21.24
N ASP A 485 2.68 29.41 -21.96
CA ASP A 485 2.56 29.96 -23.32
C ASP A 485 2.89 31.46 -23.36
N LYS A 486 2.55 32.21 -22.29
CA LYS A 486 2.82 33.66 -22.22
C LYS A 486 4.29 33.99 -21.91
N TYR A 487 4.96 33.24 -21.04
CA TYR A 487 6.26 33.65 -20.49
C TYR A 487 7.41 32.67 -20.70
N ALA A 488 7.16 31.37 -20.92
CA ALA A 488 8.23 30.39 -21.05
C ALA A 488 9.00 30.59 -22.35
N VAL A 489 10.33 30.75 -22.26
CA VAL A 489 11.20 30.99 -23.42
C VAL A 489 11.92 29.72 -23.94
N ASP A 490 11.51 28.53 -23.49
CA ASP A 490 12.13 27.27 -23.92
C ASP A 490 11.82 26.98 -25.40
N PRO A 491 12.84 26.84 -26.27
CA PRO A 491 12.62 26.66 -27.70
C PRO A 491 11.82 25.40 -28.06
N VAL A 492 12.01 24.31 -27.31
CA VAL A 492 11.30 23.04 -27.54
C VAL A 492 9.82 23.20 -27.22
N TYR A 493 9.51 23.83 -26.07
CA TYR A 493 8.13 24.15 -25.67
C TYR A 493 7.43 25.04 -26.69
N LEU A 494 8.04 26.18 -27.02
CA LEU A 494 7.47 27.15 -27.97
C LEU A 494 7.29 26.54 -29.37
N GLY A 495 8.28 25.79 -29.86
CA GLY A 495 8.22 25.15 -31.17
C GLY A 495 7.10 24.12 -31.30
N THR A 496 6.71 23.47 -30.20
CA THR A 496 5.61 22.48 -30.19
C THR A 496 4.25 23.12 -29.96
N ARG A 497 4.18 24.23 -29.19
CA ARG A 497 2.91 24.90 -28.86
C ARG A 497 2.41 25.86 -29.95
N LEU A 498 3.30 26.37 -30.79
CA LEU A 498 2.99 27.32 -31.88
C LEU A 498 2.69 26.64 -33.22
N THR A 499 2.86 25.31 -33.31
CA THR A 499 2.44 24.45 -34.42
C THR A 499 1.11 23.79 -34.12
#